data_AF-A0A3M0CY30-F1
#
_entry.id   AF-A0A3M0CY30-F1
#
_cell.length_a   1.000
_cell.length_b   1.000
_cell.length_c   1.000
_cell.angle_alpha   90.00
_cell.angle_beta   90.00
_cell.angle_gamma   90.00
#
_symmetry.space_group_name_H-M   'P 1'
#
loop_
_entity.id
_entity.type
_entity.pdbx_description
1 polymer ?
#
loop_
_entity_poly.entity_id
_entity_poly.type
_entity_poly.pdbx_seq_one_letter_code
_entity_poly.pdbx_strand_id
1 'polypeptide(L)'
;MATKVFDRDTLLDLTVNFIPLFIILFFIVGYAVWNPFGVDSVSRIIQYALLIAPFVLLALLTYLSGKAISTAEKTAPVYMPGGATIDDAEPVEEHHEE
;
A
#
# COMPACT_ATOMS: atom_id res chain seq x y z
N MET A 1 -6.60 -21.11 17.82
CA MET A 1 -7.12 -19.75 17.58
C MET A 1 -6.08 -19.06 16.70
N ALA A 2 -6.36 -18.92 15.40
CA ALA A 2 -5.37 -18.48 14.42
C ALA A 2 -5.27 -16.95 14.45
N THR A 3 -4.06 -16.47 14.74
CA THR A 3 -3.56 -15.11 14.54
C THR A 3 -4.02 -14.56 13.19
N LYS A 4 -5.06 -13.73 13.15
CA LYS A 4 -5.47 -13.04 11.91
C LYS A 4 -6.13 -11.70 12.20
N VAL A 5 -5.42 -10.88 12.97
CA VAL A 5 -5.67 -9.44 13.08
C VAL A 5 -4.47 -8.71 12.44
N PHE A 6 -4.07 -9.18 11.25
CA PHE A 6 -3.67 -8.23 10.23
C PHE A 6 -5.00 -7.86 9.61
N ASP A 7 -5.52 -6.67 9.93
CA ASP A 7 -6.88 -6.30 9.60
C ASP A 7 -7.08 -6.43 8.09
N ARG A 8 -8.18 -7.09 7.71
CA ARG A 8 -8.53 -7.28 6.30
C ARG A 8 -8.58 -5.94 5.58
N ASP A 9 -8.88 -4.87 6.30
CA ASP A 9 -8.95 -3.50 5.81
C ASP A 9 -7.55 -2.96 5.49
N THR A 10 -6.55 -3.16 6.35
CA THR A 10 -5.14 -2.84 6.05
C THR A 10 -4.61 -3.61 4.85
N LEU A 11 -4.93 -4.91 4.75
CA LEU A 11 -4.59 -5.71 3.58
C LEU A 11 -5.36 -5.25 2.32
N LEU A 12 -6.61 -4.80 2.46
CA LEU A 12 -7.43 -4.30 1.36
C LEU A 12 -6.84 -3.00 0.83
N ASP A 13 -6.52 -2.03 1.70
CA ASP A 13 -5.95 -0.74 1.30
C ASP A 13 -4.60 -0.90 0.58
N LEU A 14 -3.73 -1.77 1.12
CA LEU A 14 -2.46 -2.10 0.47
C LEU A 14 -2.67 -2.80 -0.87
N THR A 15 -3.64 -3.71 -0.97
CA THR A 15 -3.95 -4.42 -2.22
C THR A 15 -4.54 -3.47 -3.27
N VAL A 16 -5.43 -2.56 -2.88
CA VAL A 16 -6.04 -1.55 -3.79
C VAL A 16 -4.97 -0.66 -4.42
N ASN A 17 -3.90 -0.33 -3.68
CA ASN A 17 -2.78 0.45 -4.22
C ASN A 17 -1.78 -0.41 -5.02
N PHE A 18 -1.63 -1.69 -4.66
CA PHE A 18 -0.72 -2.62 -5.35
C PHE A 18 -1.22 -3.03 -6.75
N ILE A 19 -2.54 -3.17 -6.95
CA ILE A 19 -3.12 -3.55 -8.25
C ILE A 19 -2.70 -2.57 -9.37
N PRO A 20 -2.85 -1.23 -9.22
CA PRO A 20 -2.34 -0.26 -10.19
C PRO A 20 -0.86 -0.44 -10.53
N LEU A 21 0.01 -0.69 -9.55
CA LEU A 21 1.44 -0.91 -9.78
C LEU A 21 1.68 -2.12 -10.68
N PHE A 22 0.98 -3.22 -10.41
CA PHE A 22 1.09 -4.43 -11.22
C PHE A 22 0.67 -4.20 -12.68
N ILE A 23 -0.44 -3.49 -12.89
CA ILE A 23 -0.94 -3.15 -14.23
C ILE A 23 0.09 -2.30 -14.99
N ILE A 24 0.64 -1.26 -14.35
CA ILE A 24 1.62 -0.39 -15.00
C ILE A 24 2.91 -1.18 -15.31
N LEU A 25 3.38 -2.01 -14.39
CA LEU A 25 4.55 -2.87 -14.61
C LEU A 25 4.34 -3.81 -15.80
N PHE A 26 3.15 -4.41 -15.91
CA PHE A 26 2.80 -5.26 -17.04
C PHE A 26 2.93 -4.51 -18.38
N PHE A 27 2.45 -3.27 -18.46
CA PHE A 27 2.57 -2.46 -19.68
C PHE A 27 4.01 -2.03 -19.95
N ILE A 28 4.79 -1.64 -18.93
CA ILE A 28 6.21 -1.31 -19.10
C ILE A 28 6.96 -2.50 -19.71
N VAL A 29 6.76 -3.70 -19.17
CA VAL A 29 7.39 -4.93 -19.70
C VAL A 29 6.86 -5.27 -21.09
N GLY A 30 5.54 -5.19 -21.29
CA GLY A 30 4.90 -5.44 -22.57
C GLY A 30 5.46 -4.55 -23.69
N TYR A 31 5.60 -3.25 -23.43
CA TYR A 31 6.18 -2.29 -24.38
C TYR A 31 7.70 -2.43 -24.55
N ALA A 32 8.39 -3.03 -23.57
CA ALA A 32 9.82 -3.31 -23.68
C ALA A 32 10.07 -4.52 -24.60
N VAL A 33 9.19 -5.53 -24.54
CA VAL A 33 9.26 -6.75 -25.37
C VAL A 33 8.69 -6.50 -26.77
N TRP A 34 7.56 -5.80 -26.88
CA TRP A 34 6.87 -5.54 -28.13
C TRP A 34 6.53 -4.06 -28.25
N ASN A 35 7.04 -3.39 -29.29
CA ASN A 35 6.75 -1.98 -29.54
C ASN A 35 5.76 -1.82 -30.71
N PRO A 36 4.46 -1.62 -30.44
CA PRO A 36 3.46 -1.49 -31.51
C PRO A 36 3.36 -0.06 -32.07
N PHE A 37 3.92 0.95 -31.41
CA PHE A 37 3.66 2.38 -31.72
C PHE A 37 4.83 3.09 -32.41
N GLY A 38 5.76 2.34 -33.03
CA GLY A 38 6.85 2.89 -33.85
C GLY A 38 8.14 3.21 -33.08
N VAL A 39 9.20 3.55 -33.81
CA VAL A 39 10.58 3.71 -33.29
C VAL A 39 11.00 5.16 -33.04
N ASP A 40 10.08 6.13 -33.14
CA ASP A 40 10.42 7.52 -32.86
C ASP A 40 10.86 7.69 -31.39
N SER A 41 12.07 8.23 -31.22
CA SER A 41 12.71 8.35 -29.92
C SER A 41 11.93 9.27 -28.97
N VAL A 42 11.32 10.34 -29.47
CA VAL A 42 10.61 11.32 -28.62
C VAL A 42 9.31 10.71 -28.11
N SER A 43 8.52 10.10 -29.00
CA SER A 43 7.28 9.43 -28.61
C SER A 43 7.51 8.32 -27.58
N ARG A 44 8.58 7.53 -27.76
CA ARG A 44 8.96 6.47 -26.82
C ARG A 44 9.36 7.02 -25.46
N ILE A 45 10.17 8.09 -25.42
CA ILE A 45 10.56 8.73 -24.16
C ILE A 45 9.32 9.23 -23.40
N ILE A 46 8.41 9.91 -24.10
CA ILE A 46 7.17 10.43 -23.48
C ILE A 46 6.30 9.28 -22.97
N GLN A 47 6.13 8.20 -23.74
CA GLN A 47 5.37 7.02 -23.32
C GLN A 47 5.93 6.40 -22.04
N TYR A 48 7.24 6.15 -21.98
CA TYR A 48 7.84 5.57 -20.78
C TYR A 48 7.86 6.55 -19.61
N ALA A 49 8.03 7.85 -19.85
CA ALA A 49 7.89 8.86 -18.79
C ALA A 49 6.49 8.83 -18.16
N LEU A 50 5.45 8.74 -19.00
CA LEU A 50 4.05 8.65 -18.55
C LEU A 50 3.71 7.35 -17.82
N LEU A 51 4.48 6.27 -17.99
CA LEU A 51 4.30 5.02 -17.25
C LEU A 51 5.16 4.98 -15.98
N ILE A 52 6.44 5.32 -16.11
CA ILE A 52 7.42 5.22 -15.02
C ILE A 52 7.15 6.28 -13.95
N ALA A 53 6.80 7.51 -14.32
CA ALA A 53 6.53 8.56 -13.34
C ALA A 53 5.39 8.20 -12.37
N PRO A 54 4.17 7.81 -12.82
CA PRO A 54 3.13 7.37 -11.90
C PRO A 54 3.49 6.05 -11.21
N PHE A 55 4.21 5.13 -11.86
CA PHE A 55 4.66 3.90 -11.20
C PHE A 55 5.53 4.21 -9.96
N VAL A 56 6.53 5.06 -10.11
CA VAL A 56 7.44 5.43 -9.01
C VAL A 56 6.68 6.19 -7.93
N LEU A 57 5.84 7.16 -8.32
CA LEU A 57 5.06 7.93 -7.35
C LEU A 57 4.09 7.06 -6.56
N LEU A 58 3.35 6.16 -7.24
CA LEU A 58 2.44 5.23 -6.59
C LEU A 58 3.19 4.21 -5.72
N ALA A 59 4.36 3.74 -6.13
CA ALA A 59 5.16 2.82 -5.33
C ALA A 59 5.63 3.48 -4.03
N LEU A 60 6.08 4.73 -4.12
CA LEU A 60 6.44 5.53 -2.96
C LEU A 60 5.24 5.75 -2.04
N LEU A 61 4.09 6.17 -2.59
CA LEU A 61 2.87 6.37 -1.80
C LEU A 61 2.40 5.08 -1.14
N THR A 62 2.39 3.96 -1.86
CA THR A 62 2.02 2.64 -1.33
C THR A 62 2.91 2.26 -0.14
N TYR A 63 4.22 2.46 -0.29
CA TYR A 63 5.18 2.15 0.77
C TYR A 63 5.00 3.06 1.99
N LEU A 64 4.82 4.36 1.78
CA LEU A 64 4.60 5.32 2.86
C LEU A 64 3.28 5.04 3.58
N SER A 65 2.20 4.75 2.84
CA SER A 65 0.91 4.34 3.42
C SER A 65 1.05 3.07 4.24
N GLY A 66 1.71 2.02 3.73
CA GLY A 66 1.92 0.79 4.48
C GLY A 66 2.75 0.98 5.75
N LYS A 67 3.81 1.80 5.65
CA LYS A 67 4.63 2.14 6.83
C LYS A 67 3.80 2.90 7.87
N ALA A 68 3.03 3.90 7.45
CA ALA A 68 2.17 4.69 8.33
C ALA A 68 1.12 3.83 9.03
N ILE A 69 0.42 2.96 8.29
CA ILE A 69 -0.60 2.05 8.84
C ILE A 69 0.02 1.08 9.86
N SER A 70 1.15 0.44 9.51
CA SER A 70 1.83 -0.49 10.43
C SER A 70 2.32 0.17 11.72
N THR A 71 2.56 1.49 11.70
CA THR A 71 2.93 2.26 12.89
C THR A 71 1.69 2.58 13.70
N ALA A 72 0.62 3.04 13.06
CA ALA A 72 -0.64 3.36 13.71
C ALA A 72 -1.26 2.15 14.42
N GLU A 73 -1.23 0.96 13.80
CA GLU A 73 -1.73 -0.27 14.41
C GLU A 73 -0.95 -0.71 15.66
N LYS A 74 0.36 -0.41 15.73
CA LYS A 74 1.19 -0.75 16.90
C LYS A 74 0.93 0.14 18.11
N THR A 75 0.55 1.40 17.86
CA THR A 75 0.32 2.39 18.92
C THR A 75 -1.16 2.52 19.29
N ALA A 76 -2.05 1.85 18.56
CA ALA A 76 -3.49 1.90 18.82
C ALA A 76 -3.83 1.19 20.14
N PRO A 77 -4.52 1.85 21.08
CA PRO A 77 -4.95 1.23 22.32
C PRO A 77 -5.98 0.12 22.03
N VAL A 78 -5.71 -1.09 22.51
CA VAL A 78 -6.61 -2.24 22.37
C VAL A 78 -7.51 -2.31 23.60
N TYR A 79 -8.82 -2.18 23.38
CA TYR A 79 -9.82 -2.29 24.44
C TYR A 79 -10.41 -3.70 24.48
N MET A 80 -10.91 -4.11 25.65
CA MET A 80 -11.77 -5.30 25.76
C MET A 80 -12.98 -5.14 24.82
N PRO A 81 -13.50 -6.22 24.22
CA PRO A 81 -14.74 -6.16 23.44
C PRO A 81 -15.88 -5.53 24.26
N GLY A 82 -16.43 -4.40 23.79
CA GLY A 82 -17.45 -3.62 24.49
C GLY A 82 -16.93 -2.54 25.45
N GLY A 83 -15.62 -2.44 25.65
CA GLY A 83 -14.97 -1.40 26.46
C GLY A 83 -14.74 -0.08 25.73
N ALA A 84 -14.59 -0.10 24.40
CA ALA A 84 -14.27 1.10 23.61
C ALA A 84 -15.33 2.22 23.65
N THR A 85 -16.53 1.95 24.15
CA THR A 85 -17.63 2.93 24.29
C THR A 85 -17.86 3.37 25.73
N ILE A 86 -17.05 2.88 26.69
CA ILE A 86 -17.15 3.24 28.11
C ILE A 86 -16.11 4.34 28.36
N ASP A 87 -16.55 5.47 28.92
CA ASP A 87 -15.74 6.69 29.12
C ASP A 87 -14.49 6.51 30.01
N ASP A 88 -14.29 5.33 30.58
CA ASP A 88 -13.22 5.00 31.53
C ASP A 88 -12.69 3.56 31.37
N ALA A 89 -12.81 2.98 30.17
CA ALA A 89 -12.25 1.65 29.91
C ALA A 89 -10.72 1.70 29.83
N GLU A 90 -10.03 0.98 30.71
CA GLU A 90 -8.58 0.80 30.62
C GLU A 90 -8.24 -0.12 29.42
N PRO A 91 -7.22 0.24 28.61
CA PRO A 91 -6.72 -0.63 27.54
C PRO A 91 -6.12 -1.91 28.14
N VAL A 92 -6.25 -3.03 27.40
CA VAL A 92 -6.01 -4.38 27.94
C VAL A 92 -4.55 -4.65 28.27
N GLU A 93 -3.60 -4.00 27.60
CA GLU A 93 -2.19 -3.91 28.03
C GLU A 93 -1.57 -2.62 27.43
N GLU A 94 -0.88 -1.81 28.25
CA GLU A 94 0.14 -0.92 27.73
C GLU A 94 1.31 -1.82 27.27
N HIS A 95 1.45 -2.02 25.95
CA HIS A 95 2.67 -2.63 25.42
C HIS A 95 3.83 -1.65 25.62
N HIS A 96 4.49 -1.74 26.79
CA HIS A 96 5.75 -1.09 27.07
C HIS A 96 6.84 -1.69 26.17
N GLU A 97 7.60 -0.78 25.57
CA GLU A 97 8.69 -1.02 24.65
C GLU A 97 9.87 -1.76 25.33
N GLU A 98 10.49 -2.70 24.61
CA GLU A 98 11.93 -2.98 24.70
C GLU A 98 12.56 -2.89 23.29
#